data_AF-A0A358AQA3-F1
#
_entry.id   AF-A0A358AQA3-F1
#
_cell.length_a   1.000
_cell.length_b   1.000
_cell.length_c   1.000
_cell.angle_alpha   90.00
_cell.angle_beta   90.00
_cell.angle_gamma   90.00
#
_symmetry.space_group_name_H-M   'P 1'
#
loop_
_entity.id
_entity.type
_entity.pdbx_description
1 polymer ?
#
loop_
_entity_poly.entity_id
_entity_poly.type
_entity_poly.pdbx_seq_one_letter_code
_entity_poly.pdbx_strand_id
1 'polypeptide(L)'
;MYLKPSKRKKARMRTVWIIAIAVIAAGVVALLFFLGVFSMFALSGNINAMDQYLPDTVFANENGILYNESDTLHLLDNDGLEKWNLALEMEGSQTVTSPDLICNYAGKAMQVMTYTKEQMFSTSIDTDILDAAVGTEAVAILTQGTVEETGALDYRVSLFNTSGEQTGQIPMSGRQMVDFGFYGDTDIFWILSLDTANVLPVSYISTYKLDATMTGNIMINTQIVDGVYVTGNTIFVTGTNSITSYTYFGETQAEKQVYGWKPAAQSVGANAFKLAYVPRSGVQEIEAARVFSADLIDTHIRLPRNVFSMAVTQERLYAFSAENVYVYMLDGQLEKTIPTDTQIVKVKQLSDDFAVLWDQQKSYIMALQ
;
A
#
# COMPACT_ATOMS: atom_id res chain seq x y z
N MET A 1 15.37 70.83 -53.53
CA MET A 1 16.23 70.54 -52.35
C MET A 1 15.41 69.64 -51.41
N TYR A 2 15.56 68.31 -51.51
CA TYR A 2 14.80 67.35 -50.71
C TYR A 2 15.70 66.81 -49.57
N LEU A 3 15.40 67.18 -48.33
CA LEU A 3 16.13 66.72 -47.13
C LEU A 3 15.75 65.26 -46.82
N LYS A 4 16.68 64.33 -47.04
CA LYS A 4 16.58 62.95 -46.54
C LYS A 4 16.53 62.98 -45.00
N PRO A 5 15.56 62.34 -44.33
CA PRO A 5 15.51 62.32 -42.88
C PRO A 5 16.67 61.49 -42.33
N SER A 6 17.36 62.04 -41.33
CA SER A 6 18.59 61.49 -40.76
C SER A 6 18.36 60.10 -40.14
N LYS A 7 19.29 59.18 -40.41
CA LYS A 7 19.28 57.79 -39.90
C LYS A 7 19.15 57.70 -38.36
N ARG A 8 19.54 58.75 -37.62
CA ARG A 8 19.43 58.84 -36.16
C ARG A 8 17.98 58.92 -35.65
N LYS A 9 17.05 59.55 -36.39
CA LYS A 9 15.65 59.71 -35.94
C LYS A 9 14.85 58.40 -36.03
N LYS A 10 15.17 57.55 -37.03
CA LYS A 10 14.55 56.22 -37.20
C LYS A 10 15.01 55.20 -36.16
N ALA A 11 16.29 55.24 -35.73
CA ALA A 11 16.81 54.37 -34.69
C ALA A 11 16.17 54.65 -33.32
N ARG A 12 16.07 55.95 -32.95
CA ARG A 12 15.46 56.37 -31.67
C ARG A 12 13.97 56.02 -31.59
N MET A 13 13.22 56.13 -32.70
CA MET A 13 11.82 55.66 -32.74
C MET A 13 11.72 54.15 -32.56
N ARG A 14 12.59 53.35 -33.20
CA ARG A 14 12.57 51.88 -33.01
C ARG A 14 12.85 51.48 -31.56
N THR A 15 13.78 52.14 -30.88
CA THR A 15 14.07 51.86 -29.46
C THR A 15 12.88 52.22 -28.56
N VAL A 16 12.18 53.32 -28.84
CA VAL A 16 10.97 53.71 -28.08
C VAL A 16 9.83 52.71 -28.28
N TRP A 17 9.64 52.20 -29.51
CA TRP A 17 8.64 51.17 -29.80
C TRP A 17 8.96 49.83 -29.11
N ILE A 18 10.23 49.43 -29.03
CA ILE A 18 10.65 48.21 -28.32
C ILE A 18 10.37 48.33 -26.82
N ILE A 19 10.70 49.49 -26.22
CA ILE A 19 10.43 49.73 -24.79
C ILE A 19 8.92 49.74 -24.52
N ALA A 20 8.13 50.37 -25.39
CA ALA A 20 6.67 50.38 -25.25
C ALA A 20 6.06 48.98 -25.32
N ILE A 21 6.52 48.13 -26.24
CA ILE A 21 6.07 46.73 -26.35
C ILE A 21 6.48 45.93 -25.10
N ALA A 22 7.70 46.12 -24.59
CA ALA A 22 8.16 45.43 -23.38
C ALA A 22 7.34 45.79 -22.14
N VAL A 23 6.95 47.07 -21.99
CA VAL A 23 6.10 47.53 -20.88
C VAL A 23 4.68 46.96 -21.00
N ILE A 24 4.12 46.90 -22.22
CA ILE A 24 2.81 46.30 -22.46
C ILE A 24 2.85 44.78 -22.17
N ALA A 25 3.90 44.09 -22.62
CA ALA A 25 4.08 42.67 -22.34
C ALA A 25 4.20 42.38 -20.84
N ALA A 26 4.98 43.19 -20.11
CA ALA A 26 5.09 43.07 -18.65
C ALA A 26 3.74 43.34 -17.94
N GLY A 27 2.96 44.32 -18.42
CA GLY A 27 1.63 44.61 -17.90
C GLY A 27 0.63 43.47 -18.16
N VAL A 28 0.68 42.84 -19.33
CA VAL A 28 -0.15 41.67 -19.66
C VAL A 28 0.23 40.47 -18.80
N VAL A 29 1.53 40.22 -18.60
CA VAL A 29 1.99 39.13 -17.72
C VAL A 29 1.55 39.37 -16.26
N ALA A 30 1.67 40.60 -15.75
CA ALA A 30 1.20 40.94 -14.41
C ALA A 30 -0.33 40.81 -14.28
N LEU A 31 -1.09 41.19 -15.31
CA LEU A 31 -2.55 41.04 -15.35
C LEU A 31 -2.95 39.56 -15.38
N LEU A 32 -2.25 38.72 -16.15
CA LEU A 32 -2.47 37.27 -16.19
C LEU A 32 -2.12 36.60 -14.85
N PHE A 33 -1.12 37.13 -14.14
CA PHE A 33 -0.77 36.70 -12.78
C PHE A 33 -1.86 37.09 -11.76
N PHE A 34 -2.39 38.32 -11.85
CA PHE A 34 -3.44 38.82 -10.96
C PHE A 34 -4.82 38.19 -11.23
N LEU A 35 -5.09 37.77 -12.47
CA LEU A 35 -6.29 37.06 -12.88
C LEU A 35 -6.24 35.55 -12.61
N GLY A 36 -5.17 35.04 -11.98
CA GLY A 36 -5.02 33.63 -11.63
C GLY A 36 -4.86 32.69 -12.84
N VAL A 37 -4.54 33.23 -14.03
CA VAL A 37 -4.31 32.43 -15.25
C VAL A 37 -2.97 31.70 -15.18
N PHE A 38 -2.01 32.27 -14.44
CA PHE A 38 -0.90 31.49 -13.90
C PHE A 38 -1.32 30.98 -12.53
N SER A 39 -1.98 29.83 -12.52
CA SER A 39 -1.97 28.97 -11.34
C SER A 39 -0.50 28.81 -10.91
N MET A 40 -0.28 29.11 -9.64
CA MET A 40 0.81 28.64 -8.78
C MET A 40 1.54 27.45 -9.41
N PHE A 41 2.86 27.55 -9.55
CA PHE A 41 3.77 26.51 -10.06
C PHE A 41 3.14 25.12 -9.97
N ALA A 42 2.74 24.59 -11.13
CA ALA A 42 2.18 23.27 -11.23
C ALA A 42 3.17 22.28 -10.62
N LEU A 43 2.68 21.48 -9.67
CA LEU A 43 3.33 20.32 -9.08
C LEU A 43 4.18 19.63 -10.15
N SER A 44 5.50 19.71 -9.99
CA SER A 44 6.41 19.01 -10.87
C SER A 44 6.38 17.52 -10.53
N GLY A 45 5.50 16.79 -11.22
CA GLY A 45 5.51 15.33 -11.32
C GLY A 45 4.53 14.62 -10.38
N ASN A 46 3.60 13.84 -10.97
CA ASN A 46 2.82 12.70 -10.43
C ASN A 46 2.35 12.69 -8.97
N ILE A 47 2.40 13.80 -8.23
CA ILE A 47 2.00 13.94 -6.83
C ILE A 47 0.85 14.93 -6.77
N ASN A 48 -0.33 14.47 -6.37
CA ASN A 48 -1.54 15.28 -6.28
C ASN A 48 -1.91 15.49 -4.81
N ALA A 49 -2.13 16.74 -4.40
CA ALA A 49 -2.62 17.05 -3.07
C ALA A 49 -4.07 16.62 -2.91
N MET A 50 -4.39 16.03 -1.77
CA MET A 50 -5.76 15.67 -1.41
C MET A 50 -6.47 16.83 -0.72
N ASP A 51 -7.79 16.94 -0.91
CA ASP A 51 -8.62 17.92 -0.21
C ASP A 51 -8.76 17.61 1.28
N GLN A 52 -8.62 16.33 1.65
CA GLN A 52 -8.72 15.84 3.01
C GLN A 52 -7.44 15.10 3.44
N TYR A 53 -7.20 15.07 4.75
CA TYR A 53 -6.12 14.28 5.32
C TYR A 53 -6.56 12.81 5.40
N LEU A 54 -5.88 11.93 4.67
CA LEU A 54 -6.20 10.51 4.62
C LEU A 54 -5.69 9.78 5.88
N PRO A 55 -6.46 8.85 6.45
CA PRO A 55 -6.02 8.04 7.58
C PRO A 55 -4.98 6.98 7.15
N ASP A 56 -4.29 6.40 8.13
CA ASP A 56 -3.32 5.32 7.90
C ASP A 56 -3.97 4.04 7.32
N THR A 57 -5.26 3.87 7.57
CA THR A 57 -6.11 2.77 7.12
C THR A 57 -6.65 2.98 5.70
N VAL A 58 -6.07 3.89 4.92
CA VAL A 58 -6.41 4.05 3.50
C VAL A 58 -5.90 2.88 2.67
N PHE A 59 -6.70 2.48 1.69
CA PHE A 59 -6.44 1.43 0.70
C PHE A 59 -6.54 2.02 -0.72
N ALA A 60 -5.85 1.43 -1.69
CA ALA A 60 -6.06 1.73 -3.10
C ALA A 60 -6.05 0.45 -3.94
N ASN A 61 -6.92 0.41 -4.93
CA ASN A 61 -6.96 -0.62 -5.97
C ASN A 61 -7.49 -0.01 -7.28
N GLU A 62 -7.82 -0.86 -8.24
CA GLU A 62 -8.37 -0.41 -9.53
C GLU A 62 -9.69 0.37 -9.44
N ASN A 63 -10.44 0.23 -8.33
CA ASN A 63 -11.68 0.97 -8.11
C ASN A 63 -11.44 2.40 -7.59
N GLY A 64 -10.23 2.70 -7.10
CA GLY A 64 -9.85 4.00 -6.56
C GLY A 64 -9.25 3.90 -5.16
N ILE A 65 -9.37 4.98 -4.40
CA ILE A 65 -8.81 5.11 -3.06
C ILE A 65 -9.94 5.06 -2.04
N LEU A 66 -9.92 4.06 -1.15
CA LEU A 66 -10.94 3.83 -0.14
C LEU A 66 -10.39 4.11 1.26
N TYR A 67 -11.14 4.82 2.08
CA TYR A 67 -10.88 4.94 3.51
C TYR A 67 -12.19 5.07 4.30
N ASN A 68 -12.10 4.75 5.59
CA ASN A 68 -13.17 4.93 6.55
C ASN A 68 -12.79 6.06 7.51
N GLU A 69 -13.64 7.08 7.61
CA GLU A 69 -13.52 8.14 8.59
C GLU A 69 -14.84 8.30 9.35
N SER A 70 -14.79 8.12 10.66
CA SER A 70 -15.97 8.28 11.55
C SER A 70 -17.21 7.53 11.07
N ASP A 71 -17.04 6.24 10.74
CA ASP A 71 -18.11 5.36 10.24
C ASP A 71 -18.73 5.81 8.91
N THR A 72 -18.00 6.60 8.13
CA THR A 72 -18.33 6.92 6.75
C THR A 72 -17.25 6.38 5.83
N LEU A 73 -17.64 5.50 4.91
CA LEU A 73 -16.76 5.07 3.83
C LEU A 73 -16.72 6.15 2.75
N HIS A 74 -15.51 6.50 2.33
CA HIS A 74 -15.26 7.39 1.21
C HIS A 74 -14.50 6.62 0.14
N LEU A 75 -15.00 6.67 -1.10
CA LEU A 75 -14.28 6.22 -2.29
C LEU A 75 -13.93 7.43 -3.15
N LEU A 76 -12.64 7.66 -3.35
CA LEU A 76 -12.10 8.65 -4.28
C LEU A 76 -11.66 7.98 -5.58
N ASP A 77 -11.62 8.73 -6.67
CA ASP A 77 -10.87 8.33 -7.86
C ASP A 77 -9.36 8.56 -7.69
N ASN A 78 -8.59 8.23 -8.72
CA ASN A 78 -7.12 8.32 -8.70
C ASN A 78 -6.62 9.78 -8.70
N ASP A 79 -7.48 10.75 -9.01
CA ASP A 79 -7.19 12.18 -8.93
C ASP A 79 -7.57 12.76 -7.56
N GLY A 80 -8.15 11.95 -6.67
CA GLY A 80 -8.57 12.34 -5.33
C GLY A 80 -9.98 12.94 -5.27
N LEU A 81 -10.77 12.86 -6.36
CA LEU A 81 -12.14 13.36 -6.38
C LEU A 81 -13.10 12.31 -5.82
N GLU A 82 -14.04 12.73 -4.98
CA GLU A 82 -15.01 11.82 -4.37
C GLU A 82 -15.94 11.20 -5.44
N LYS A 83 -15.89 9.87 -5.55
CA LYS A 83 -16.83 9.07 -6.36
C LYS A 83 -18.14 8.88 -5.62
N TRP A 84 -18.05 8.49 -4.35
CA TRP A 84 -19.18 8.39 -3.44
C TRP A 84 -18.71 8.31 -1.99
N ASN A 85 -19.62 8.60 -1.07
CA ASN A 85 -19.51 8.23 0.34
C ASN A 85 -20.74 7.43 0.79
N LEU A 86 -20.58 6.68 1.88
CA LEU A 86 -21.63 5.87 2.49
C LEU A 86 -21.46 5.85 4.01
N ALA A 87 -22.46 6.34 4.73
CA ALA A 87 -22.53 6.17 6.18
C ALA A 87 -22.82 4.70 6.52
N LEU A 88 -22.02 4.13 7.41
CA LEU A 88 -22.16 2.77 7.90
C LEU A 88 -23.12 2.75 9.09
N GLU A 89 -23.99 1.74 9.13
CA GLU A 89 -24.91 1.51 10.25
C GLU A 89 -24.22 0.73 11.39
N MET A 90 -22.97 1.10 11.69
CA MET A 90 -22.10 0.39 12.62
C MET A 90 -21.10 1.37 13.22
N GLU A 91 -21.11 1.49 14.55
CA GLU A 91 -20.23 2.41 15.28
C GLU A 91 -18.85 1.78 15.50
N GLY A 92 -17.79 2.57 15.28
CA GLY A 92 -16.41 2.13 15.49
C GLY A 92 -15.94 1.07 14.49
N SER A 93 -16.48 1.13 13.27
CA SER A 93 -16.19 0.19 12.19
C SER A 93 -14.72 0.20 11.76
N GLN A 94 -14.18 -0.99 11.54
CA GLN A 94 -12.94 -1.22 10.81
C GLN A 94 -13.27 -1.70 9.40
N THR A 95 -12.38 -1.46 8.45
CA THR A 95 -12.59 -1.79 7.04
C THR A 95 -11.39 -2.56 6.51
N VAL A 96 -11.66 -3.65 5.80
CA VAL A 96 -10.69 -4.44 5.04
C VAL A 96 -11.23 -4.68 3.63
N THR A 97 -10.34 -4.79 2.65
CA THR A 97 -10.73 -4.78 1.24
C THR A 97 -9.99 -5.83 0.42
N SER A 98 -10.67 -6.34 -0.61
CA SER A 98 -10.08 -6.98 -1.77
C SER A 98 -10.31 -6.12 -3.02
N PRO A 99 -9.89 -6.56 -4.22
CA PRO A 99 -10.24 -5.87 -5.47
C PRO A 99 -11.75 -5.71 -5.67
N ASP A 100 -12.56 -6.69 -5.26
CA ASP A 100 -14.00 -6.74 -5.58
C ASP A 100 -14.90 -6.40 -4.39
N LEU A 101 -14.43 -6.68 -3.17
CA LEU A 101 -15.25 -6.65 -1.96
C LEU A 101 -14.67 -5.72 -0.90
N ILE A 102 -15.58 -5.13 -0.12
CA ILE A 102 -15.32 -4.33 1.07
C ILE A 102 -16.03 -5.03 2.23
N CYS A 103 -15.29 -5.36 3.29
CA CYS A 103 -15.87 -5.83 4.54
C CYS A 103 -15.65 -4.79 5.63
N ASN A 104 -16.75 -4.33 6.22
CA ASN A 104 -16.75 -3.51 7.41
C ASN A 104 -17.13 -4.40 8.60
N TYR A 105 -16.45 -4.24 9.73
CA TYR A 105 -16.78 -5.00 10.94
C TYR A 105 -16.59 -4.15 12.20
N ALA A 106 -17.40 -4.43 13.23
CA ALA A 106 -17.28 -3.85 14.56
C ALA A 106 -18.03 -4.70 15.58
N GLY A 107 -17.40 -4.91 16.75
CA GLY A 107 -17.96 -5.79 17.78
C GLY A 107 -18.28 -7.16 17.17
N LYS A 108 -19.57 -7.50 17.11
CA LYS A 108 -20.04 -8.79 16.59
C LYS A 108 -20.62 -8.73 15.18
N ALA A 109 -20.71 -7.55 14.59
CA ALA A 109 -21.36 -7.33 13.32
C ALA A 109 -20.34 -7.21 12.19
N MET A 110 -20.70 -7.72 11.02
CA MET A 110 -19.98 -7.47 9.78
C MET A 110 -20.96 -7.18 8.64
N GLN A 111 -20.54 -6.31 7.73
CA GLN A 111 -21.25 -5.96 6.51
C GLN A 111 -20.29 -6.09 5.34
N VAL A 112 -20.68 -6.87 4.33
CA VAL A 112 -19.90 -7.08 3.11
C VAL A 112 -20.65 -6.47 1.93
N MET A 113 -19.93 -5.70 1.12
CA MET A 113 -20.47 -4.96 -0.01
C MET A 113 -19.45 -4.87 -1.14
N THR A 114 -19.90 -4.48 -2.32
CA THR A 114 -19.05 -4.19 -3.48
C THR A 114 -18.71 -2.70 -3.57
N TYR A 115 -17.76 -2.34 -4.44
CA TYR A 115 -17.42 -0.95 -4.75
C TYR A 115 -18.55 -0.16 -5.47
N THR A 116 -19.61 -0.84 -5.93
CA THR A 116 -20.82 -0.20 -6.48
C THR A 116 -21.90 0.06 -5.42
N LYS A 117 -21.58 -0.22 -4.14
CA LYS A 117 -22.47 -0.12 -2.98
C LYS A 117 -23.58 -1.18 -2.94
N GLU A 118 -23.43 -2.27 -3.68
CA GLU A 118 -24.31 -3.42 -3.55
C GLU A 118 -23.94 -4.18 -2.27
N GLN A 119 -24.89 -4.33 -1.36
CA GLN A 119 -24.70 -5.15 -0.16
C GLN A 119 -24.80 -6.62 -0.54
N MET A 120 -23.72 -7.37 -0.29
CA MET A 120 -23.68 -8.82 -0.49
C MET A 120 -24.40 -9.52 0.65
N PHE A 121 -24.00 -9.22 1.90
CA PHE A 121 -24.69 -9.65 3.09
C PHE A 121 -24.32 -8.77 4.29
N SER A 122 -25.11 -8.88 5.36
CA SER A 122 -24.79 -8.36 6.68
C SER A 122 -25.23 -9.38 7.72
N THR A 123 -24.40 -9.62 8.72
CA THR A 123 -24.67 -10.61 9.75
C THR A 123 -24.05 -10.23 11.09
N SER A 124 -24.49 -10.89 12.15
CA SER A 124 -23.87 -10.81 13.46
C SER A 124 -23.50 -12.21 13.94
N ILE A 125 -22.38 -12.31 14.62
CA ILE A 125 -21.86 -13.56 15.17
C ILE A 125 -21.91 -13.55 16.71
N ASP A 126 -21.62 -14.67 17.35
CA ASP A 126 -21.80 -14.82 18.80
C ASP A 126 -20.68 -14.15 19.63
N THR A 127 -19.53 -13.90 19.01
CA THR A 127 -18.30 -13.38 19.65
C THR A 127 -17.78 -12.14 18.94
N ASP A 128 -16.94 -11.37 19.61
CA ASP A 128 -16.38 -10.16 18.99
C ASP A 128 -15.38 -10.55 17.89
N ILE A 129 -15.48 -9.84 16.77
CA ILE A 129 -14.58 -9.90 15.63
C ILE A 129 -13.32 -9.12 16.00
N LEU A 130 -12.19 -9.82 16.00
CA LEU A 130 -10.88 -9.23 16.31
C LEU A 130 -10.20 -8.69 15.06
N ASP A 131 -10.36 -9.39 13.94
CA ASP A 131 -9.79 -9.01 12.66
C ASP A 131 -10.54 -9.70 11.51
N ALA A 132 -10.36 -9.23 10.28
CA ALA A 132 -10.98 -9.81 9.10
C ALA A 132 -10.06 -9.74 7.88
N ALA A 133 -10.28 -10.66 6.94
CA ALA A 133 -9.67 -10.62 5.61
C ALA A 133 -10.73 -10.89 4.56
N VAL A 134 -10.52 -10.37 3.35
CA VAL A 134 -11.49 -10.43 2.26
C VAL A 134 -10.79 -10.93 1.01
N GLY A 135 -11.39 -11.92 0.36
CA GLY A 135 -11.00 -12.45 -0.94
C GLY A 135 -11.90 -11.94 -2.06
N THR A 136 -11.93 -12.64 -3.19
CA THR A 136 -12.81 -12.35 -4.33
C THR A 136 -14.25 -12.84 -4.10
N GLU A 137 -14.41 -13.96 -3.41
CA GLU A 137 -15.68 -14.67 -3.16
C GLU A 137 -15.89 -15.09 -1.69
N ALA A 138 -14.92 -14.81 -0.82
CA ALA A 138 -14.97 -15.16 0.59
C ALA A 138 -14.54 -14.05 1.55
N VAL A 139 -14.99 -14.18 2.80
CA VAL A 139 -14.57 -13.36 3.94
C VAL A 139 -14.16 -14.27 5.09
N ALA A 140 -13.02 -13.98 5.69
CA ALA A 140 -12.54 -14.63 6.90
C ALA A 140 -12.65 -13.66 8.07
N ILE A 141 -13.14 -14.12 9.22
CA ILE A 141 -13.15 -13.35 10.46
C ILE A 141 -12.43 -14.12 11.56
N LEU A 142 -11.53 -13.44 12.25
CA LEU A 142 -10.89 -13.92 13.46
C LEU A 142 -11.75 -13.55 14.66
N THR A 143 -12.05 -14.54 15.48
CA THR A 143 -12.88 -14.39 16.67
C THR A 143 -12.20 -14.99 17.88
N GLN A 144 -12.57 -14.52 19.06
CA GLN A 144 -12.11 -15.07 20.33
C GLN A 144 -13.29 -15.52 21.18
N GLY A 145 -13.30 -16.81 21.49
CA GLY A 145 -14.21 -17.44 22.44
C GLY A 145 -13.51 -17.83 23.74
N THR A 146 -14.28 -18.39 24.65
CA THR A 146 -13.78 -19.02 25.88
C THR A 146 -14.20 -20.48 25.88
N VAL A 147 -13.26 -21.37 26.17
CA VAL A 147 -13.56 -22.80 26.38
C VAL A 147 -14.27 -22.95 27.73
N GLU A 148 -15.54 -23.36 27.72
CA GLU A 148 -16.38 -23.44 28.93
C GLU A 148 -15.75 -24.27 30.07
N GLU A 149 -15.06 -25.36 29.72
CA GLU A 149 -14.49 -26.29 30.70
C GLU A 149 -13.22 -25.77 31.39
N THR A 150 -12.42 -24.95 30.70
CA THR A 150 -11.09 -24.54 31.17
C THR A 150 -10.96 -23.05 31.41
N GLY A 151 -11.92 -22.25 30.92
CA GLY A 151 -11.83 -20.79 30.88
C GLY A 151 -10.73 -20.27 29.96
N ALA A 152 -10.09 -21.14 29.16
CA ALA A 152 -9.02 -20.75 28.25
C ALA A 152 -9.58 -19.97 27.05
N LEU A 153 -8.81 -19.02 26.56
CA LEU A 153 -9.12 -18.32 25.32
C LEU A 153 -8.96 -19.28 24.14
N ASP A 154 -9.94 -19.29 23.24
CA ASP A 154 -9.92 -20.07 22.00
C ASP A 154 -10.11 -19.13 20.82
N TYR A 155 -9.12 -19.09 19.93
CA TYR A 155 -9.19 -18.30 18.71
C TYR A 155 -9.70 -19.18 17.56
N ARG A 156 -10.62 -18.62 16.77
CA ARG A 156 -11.20 -19.33 15.63
C ARG A 156 -11.26 -18.39 14.44
N VAL A 157 -10.98 -18.95 13.27
CA VAL A 157 -11.28 -18.29 12.01
C VAL A 157 -12.54 -18.93 11.43
N SER A 158 -13.55 -18.11 11.16
CA SER A 158 -14.73 -18.54 10.39
C SER A 158 -14.65 -17.98 8.98
N LEU A 159 -14.96 -18.83 7.99
CA LEU A 159 -14.97 -18.50 6.56
C LEU A 159 -16.42 -18.39 6.09
N PHE A 160 -16.73 -17.33 5.36
CA PHE A 160 -18.05 -17.02 4.82
C PHE A 160 -17.97 -16.82 3.32
N ASN A 161 -18.99 -17.29 2.59
CA ASN A 161 -19.16 -16.95 1.18
C ASN A 161 -19.88 -15.59 1.02
N THR A 162 -19.96 -15.09 -0.22
CA THR A 162 -20.67 -13.84 -0.56
C THR A 162 -22.19 -13.86 -0.32
N SER A 163 -22.79 -15.01 0.00
CA SER A 163 -24.19 -15.11 0.44
C SER A 163 -24.34 -15.01 1.97
N GLY A 164 -23.25 -14.88 2.71
CA GLY A 164 -23.23 -14.82 4.17
C GLY A 164 -23.35 -16.18 4.87
N GLU A 165 -23.20 -17.29 4.13
CA GLU A 165 -23.18 -18.63 4.70
C GLU A 165 -21.78 -18.96 5.21
N GLN A 166 -21.67 -19.46 6.44
CA GLN A 166 -20.41 -19.95 6.98
C GLN A 166 -20.03 -21.27 6.31
N THR A 167 -19.01 -21.26 5.47
CA THR A 167 -18.54 -22.42 4.71
C THR A 167 -17.51 -23.27 5.45
N GLY A 168 -16.78 -22.66 6.40
CA GLY A 168 -15.72 -23.34 7.13
C GLY A 168 -15.40 -22.67 8.47
N GLN A 169 -14.78 -23.43 9.38
CA GLN A 169 -14.26 -22.92 10.64
C GLN A 169 -12.96 -23.63 11.01
N ILE A 170 -11.95 -22.86 11.40
CA ILE A 170 -10.60 -23.33 11.69
C ILE A 170 -10.26 -22.96 13.15
N PRO A 171 -10.14 -23.95 14.05
CA PRO A 171 -9.70 -23.71 15.42
C PRO A 171 -8.17 -23.51 15.50
N MET A 172 -7.71 -22.49 16.23
CA MET A 172 -6.28 -22.19 16.35
C MET A 172 -5.54 -23.08 17.37
N SER A 173 -6.26 -23.89 18.16
CA SER A 173 -5.69 -24.98 18.98
C SER A 173 -4.50 -24.55 19.85
N GLY A 174 -4.58 -23.40 20.52
CA GLY A 174 -3.52 -22.86 21.38
C GLY A 174 -2.39 -22.12 20.66
N ARG A 175 -2.45 -21.99 19.33
CA ARG A 175 -1.55 -21.13 18.56
C ARG A 175 -2.08 -19.71 18.54
N GLN A 176 -1.16 -18.75 18.54
CA GLN A 176 -1.48 -17.33 18.38
C GLN A 176 -1.59 -17.01 16.90
N MET A 177 -2.66 -16.32 16.49
CA MET A 177 -2.78 -15.77 15.14
C MET A 177 -1.80 -14.62 14.98
N VAL A 178 -1.00 -14.64 13.90
CA VAL A 178 -0.07 -13.54 13.56
C VAL A 178 -0.60 -12.76 12.37
N ASP A 179 -1.01 -13.45 11.32
CA ASP A 179 -1.51 -12.84 10.09
C ASP A 179 -2.32 -13.88 9.29
N PHE A 180 -3.23 -13.43 8.43
CA PHE A 180 -4.01 -14.29 7.57
C PHE A 180 -4.58 -13.52 6.39
N GLY A 181 -4.94 -14.25 5.32
CA GLY A 181 -5.51 -13.61 4.15
C GLY A 181 -5.94 -14.60 3.08
N PHE A 182 -6.32 -14.03 1.94
CA PHE A 182 -6.67 -14.77 0.74
C PHE A 182 -5.64 -14.54 -0.36
N TYR A 183 -5.55 -15.48 -1.29
CA TYR A 183 -4.82 -15.29 -2.52
C TYR A 183 -5.41 -16.14 -3.65
N GLY A 184 -5.10 -15.74 -4.89
CA GLY A 184 -5.52 -16.45 -6.11
C GLY A 184 -6.99 -16.25 -6.45
N ASP A 185 -7.35 -16.52 -7.70
CA ASP A 185 -8.68 -16.21 -8.23
C ASP A 185 -9.80 -17.02 -7.57
N THR A 186 -9.49 -18.20 -7.03
CA THR A 186 -10.44 -19.12 -6.38
C THR A 186 -10.40 -19.06 -4.85
N ASP A 187 -9.91 -17.94 -4.30
CA ASP A 187 -9.76 -17.69 -2.86
C ASP A 187 -9.22 -18.87 -2.05
N ILE A 188 -7.91 -19.03 -2.10
CA ILE A 188 -7.23 -19.86 -1.12
C ILE A 188 -6.94 -19.07 0.14
N PHE A 189 -7.37 -19.60 1.27
CA PHE A 189 -7.13 -19.01 2.57
C PHE A 189 -5.77 -19.46 3.13
N TRP A 190 -5.02 -18.53 3.72
CA TRP A 190 -3.76 -18.82 4.41
C TRP A 190 -3.71 -18.19 5.80
N ILE A 191 -3.00 -18.86 6.70
CA ILE A 191 -2.81 -18.47 8.10
C ILE A 191 -1.33 -18.53 8.44
N LEU A 192 -0.78 -17.45 9.00
CA LEU A 192 0.45 -17.46 9.76
C LEU A 192 0.11 -17.48 11.26
N SER A 193 0.56 -18.52 11.96
CA SER A 193 0.35 -18.68 13.40
C SER A 193 1.66 -18.99 14.12
N LEU A 194 1.71 -18.68 15.41
CA LEU A 194 2.87 -18.86 16.28
C LEU A 194 2.53 -19.78 17.45
N ASP A 195 3.30 -20.85 17.62
CA ASP A 195 3.31 -21.67 18.82
C ASP A 195 4.48 -21.25 19.72
N THR A 196 4.15 -20.78 20.92
CA THR A 196 5.10 -20.34 21.95
C THR A 196 5.15 -21.28 23.16
N ALA A 197 4.45 -22.41 23.12
CA ALA A 197 4.41 -23.37 24.23
C ALA A 197 5.72 -24.14 24.39
N ASN A 198 6.51 -24.23 23.32
CA ASN A 198 7.81 -24.90 23.30
C ASN A 198 8.95 -23.92 23.64
N VAL A 199 10.12 -24.46 24.02
CA VAL A 199 11.33 -23.66 24.35
C VAL A 199 11.76 -22.75 23.19
N LEU A 200 11.54 -23.19 21.95
CA LEU A 200 11.74 -22.40 20.75
C LEU A 200 10.38 -22.12 20.11
N PRO A 201 10.05 -20.86 19.79
CA PRO A 201 8.82 -20.55 19.10
C PRO A 201 8.81 -21.17 17.70
N VAL A 202 7.66 -21.69 17.27
CA VAL A 202 7.48 -22.32 15.96
C VAL A 202 6.39 -21.59 15.20
N SER A 203 6.74 -21.05 14.04
CA SER A 203 5.77 -20.46 13.11
C SER A 203 5.20 -21.54 12.19
N TYR A 204 3.88 -21.48 11.97
CA TYR A 204 3.16 -22.34 11.05
C TYR A 204 2.49 -21.48 9.98
N ILE A 205 2.72 -21.83 8.72
CA ILE A 205 1.98 -21.26 7.59
C ILE A 205 1.11 -22.36 7.03
N SER A 206 -0.19 -22.27 7.24
CA SER A 206 -1.15 -23.28 6.82
C SER A 206 -2.08 -22.70 5.77
N THR A 207 -2.45 -23.50 4.78
CA THR A 207 -3.33 -23.11 3.69
C THR A 207 -4.57 -23.99 3.66
N TYR A 208 -5.69 -23.39 3.26
CA TYR A 208 -7.02 -23.98 3.35
C TYR A 208 -7.86 -23.63 2.13
N LYS A 209 -8.76 -24.55 1.77
CA LYS A 209 -9.93 -24.24 0.94
C LYS A 209 -10.99 -23.51 1.78
N LEU A 210 -11.98 -22.94 1.11
CA LEU A 210 -13.09 -22.22 1.75
C LEU A 210 -13.97 -23.07 2.67
N ASP A 211 -13.92 -24.40 2.55
CA ASP A 211 -14.60 -25.36 3.44
C ASP A 211 -13.76 -25.72 4.69
N ALA A 212 -12.68 -24.96 4.95
CA ALA A 212 -11.69 -25.21 6.00
C ALA A 212 -10.88 -26.52 5.82
N THR A 213 -10.91 -27.15 4.64
CA THR A 213 -10.02 -28.27 4.32
C THR A 213 -8.59 -27.77 4.14
N MET A 214 -7.68 -28.22 5.02
CA MET A 214 -6.25 -27.90 4.91
C MET A 214 -5.64 -28.54 3.66
N THR A 215 -4.82 -27.77 2.94
CA THR A 215 -4.17 -28.15 1.68
C THR A 215 -2.65 -28.17 1.78
N GLY A 216 -2.07 -27.37 2.68
CA GLY A 216 -0.63 -27.26 2.89
C GLY A 216 -0.29 -26.78 4.30
N ASN A 217 0.91 -27.11 4.76
CA ASN A 217 1.42 -26.67 6.05
C ASN A 217 2.96 -26.59 6.04
N ILE A 218 3.49 -25.40 6.30
CA ILE A 218 4.92 -25.11 6.42
C ILE A 218 5.22 -24.85 7.89
N MET A 219 6.28 -25.47 8.42
CA MET A 219 6.74 -25.27 9.79
C MET A 219 8.12 -24.61 9.79
N ILE A 220 8.29 -23.52 10.53
CA ILE A 220 9.53 -22.75 10.63
C ILE A 220 9.87 -22.56 12.11
N ASN A 221 10.99 -23.14 12.55
CA ASN A 221 11.47 -23.10 13.94
C ASN A 221 12.91 -22.57 14.07
N THR A 222 13.49 -22.09 12.98
CA THR A 222 14.87 -21.58 12.92
C THR A 222 14.95 -20.06 12.92
N GLN A 223 13.82 -19.38 12.74
CA GLN A 223 13.71 -17.93 12.65
C GLN A 223 12.29 -17.46 12.97
N ILE A 224 12.16 -16.16 13.25
CA ILE A 224 10.86 -15.49 13.32
C ILE A 224 10.46 -15.12 11.89
N VAL A 225 9.19 -15.34 11.54
CA VAL A 225 8.60 -14.93 10.26
C VAL A 225 8.15 -13.48 10.38
N ASP A 226 8.65 -12.61 9.50
CA ASP A 226 8.26 -11.20 9.42
C ASP A 226 7.09 -10.98 8.44
N GLY A 227 6.79 -11.94 7.56
CA GLY A 227 5.75 -11.78 6.54
C GLY A 227 5.64 -12.98 5.59
N VAL A 228 4.45 -13.11 5.00
CA VAL A 228 4.10 -14.16 4.04
C VAL A 228 3.49 -13.51 2.81
N TYR A 229 3.97 -13.88 1.63
CA TYR A 229 3.50 -13.37 0.35
C TYR A 229 3.18 -14.54 -0.56
N VAL A 230 1.95 -14.62 -1.04
CA VAL A 230 1.53 -15.69 -1.93
C VAL A 230 1.30 -15.15 -3.33
N THR A 231 1.91 -15.80 -4.32
CA THR A 231 1.81 -15.44 -5.74
C THR A 231 1.84 -16.70 -6.58
N GLY A 232 0.84 -16.86 -7.44
CA GLY A 232 0.64 -18.05 -8.25
C GLY A 232 0.60 -19.31 -7.39
N ASN A 233 1.57 -20.20 -7.62
CA ASN A 233 1.73 -21.45 -6.87
C ASN A 233 2.89 -21.42 -5.87
N THR A 234 3.42 -20.25 -5.55
CA THR A 234 4.59 -20.06 -4.68
C THR A 234 4.23 -19.22 -3.46
N ILE A 235 4.67 -19.70 -2.29
CA ILE A 235 4.60 -18.98 -1.03
C ILE A 235 6.00 -18.47 -0.70
N PHE A 236 6.17 -17.16 -0.69
CA PHE A 236 7.39 -16.50 -0.21
C PHE A 236 7.24 -16.17 1.27
N VAL A 237 8.22 -16.59 2.06
CA VAL A 237 8.26 -16.34 3.50
C VAL A 237 9.51 -15.56 3.80
N THR A 238 9.33 -14.38 4.38
CA THR A 238 10.44 -13.58 4.91
C THR A 238 10.56 -13.83 6.40
N GLY A 239 11.78 -14.12 6.86
CA GLY A 239 12.09 -14.14 8.27
C GLY A 239 13.34 -13.34 8.60
N THR A 240 13.76 -13.46 9.87
CA THR A 240 14.91 -12.71 10.39
C THR A 240 16.25 -13.10 9.75
N ASN A 241 16.34 -14.32 9.20
CA ASN A 241 17.59 -14.89 8.69
C ASN A 241 17.56 -15.06 7.18
N SER A 242 16.42 -15.48 6.61
CA SER A 242 16.29 -15.77 5.17
C SER A 242 14.92 -15.43 4.60
N ILE A 243 14.91 -15.25 3.27
CA ILE A 243 13.71 -15.37 2.43
C ILE A 243 13.72 -16.78 1.86
N THR A 244 12.60 -17.48 2.00
CA THR A 244 12.43 -18.82 1.46
C THR A 244 11.18 -18.87 0.61
N SER A 245 11.27 -19.44 -0.58
CA SER A 245 10.11 -19.76 -1.40
C SER A 245 9.73 -21.23 -1.24
N TYR A 246 8.44 -21.49 -1.18
CA TYR A 246 7.86 -22.82 -1.08
C TYR A 246 6.83 -23.03 -2.18
N THR A 247 6.63 -24.27 -2.60
CA THR A 247 5.41 -24.64 -3.32
C THR A 247 4.21 -24.44 -2.40
N TYR A 248 3.02 -24.34 -2.99
CA TYR A 248 1.79 -24.28 -2.21
C TYR A 248 1.56 -25.50 -1.27
N PHE A 249 2.17 -26.65 -1.57
CA PHE A 249 2.13 -27.84 -0.70
C PHE A 249 3.17 -27.80 0.44
N GLY A 250 4.03 -26.79 0.47
CA GLY A 250 5.03 -26.57 1.51
C GLY A 250 6.43 -27.12 1.22
N GLU A 251 6.73 -27.48 -0.03
CA GLU A 251 8.07 -27.93 -0.42
C GLU A 251 8.98 -26.73 -0.71
N THR A 252 10.17 -26.68 -0.11
CA THR A 252 11.13 -25.60 -0.35
C THR A 252 11.63 -25.58 -1.80
N GLN A 253 11.55 -24.42 -2.44
CA GLN A 253 12.03 -24.20 -3.82
C GLN A 253 13.37 -23.46 -3.86
N ALA A 254 13.51 -22.37 -3.10
CA ALA A 254 14.75 -21.60 -3.00
C ALA A 254 14.86 -20.92 -1.63
N GLU A 255 16.09 -20.59 -1.23
CA GLU A 255 16.36 -19.84 0.00
C GLU A 255 17.50 -18.84 -0.22
N LYS A 256 17.37 -17.66 0.38
CA LYS A 256 18.37 -16.59 0.31
C LYS A 256 18.52 -15.89 1.65
N GLN A 257 19.76 -15.77 2.13
CA GLN A 257 20.06 -15.16 3.43
C GLN A 257 19.91 -13.63 3.40
N VAL A 258 19.28 -13.08 4.43
CA VAL A 258 18.95 -11.65 4.60
C VAL A 258 19.39 -11.09 5.95
N TYR A 259 20.37 -11.70 6.62
CA TYR A 259 20.88 -11.25 7.92
C TYR A 259 21.08 -9.74 8.02
N GLY A 260 20.42 -9.14 9.02
CA GLY A 260 20.50 -7.70 9.25
C GLY A 260 19.65 -6.85 8.31
N TRP A 261 18.78 -7.46 7.49
CA TRP A 261 17.82 -6.79 6.61
C TRP A 261 16.38 -7.18 6.95
N LYS A 262 15.43 -6.28 6.75
CA LYS A 262 13.98 -6.50 6.91
C LYS A 262 13.20 -6.04 5.67
N PRO A 263 12.04 -6.63 5.37
CA PRO A 263 11.14 -6.13 4.33
C PRO A 263 10.70 -4.69 4.68
N ALA A 264 10.53 -3.87 3.65
CA ALA A 264 10.10 -2.47 3.78
C ALA A 264 9.04 -2.07 2.75
N ALA A 265 9.06 -2.67 1.56
CA ALA A 265 8.06 -2.47 0.53
C ALA A 265 7.94 -3.73 -0.31
N GLN A 266 6.75 -3.95 -0.89
CA GLN A 266 6.45 -5.14 -1.67
C GLN A 266 5.63 -4.78 -2.90
N SER A 267 5.77 -5.61 -3.93
CA SER A 267 4.92 -5.61 -5.11
C SER A 267 4.63 -7.06 -5.46
N VAL A 268 3.40 -7.48 -5.19
CA VAL A 268 2.95 -8.86 -5.30
C VAL A 268 1.72 -8.88 -6.20
N GLY A 269 1.83 -9.55 -7.34
CA GLY A 269 0.72 -9.79 -8.26
C GLY A 269 0.49 -11.28 -8.45
N ALA A 270 -0.41 -11.66 -9.35
CA ALA A 270 -0.81 -13.06 -9.55
C ALA A 270 0.38 -14.00 -9.89
N ASN A 271 1.41 -13.52 -10.59
CA ASN A 271 2.64 -14.29 -10.87
C ASN A 271 3.89 -13.40 -10.81
N ALA A 272 3.81 -12.32 -10.03
CA ALA A 272 4.82 -11.28 -9.99
C ALA A 272 5.20 -11.01 -8.54
N PHE A 273 6.49 -10.89 -8.29
CA PHE A 273 7.03 -10.70 -6.94
C PHE A 273 8.25 -9.79 -6.99
N LYS A 274 8.19 -8.72 -6.19
CA LYS A 274 9.31 -7.87 -5.79
C LYS A 274 9.20 -7.57 -4.31
N LEU A 275 10.34 -7.63 -3.63
CA LEU A 275 10.42 -7.31 -2.21
C LEU A 275 11.66 -6.45 -1.97
N ALA A 276 11.45 -5.24 -1.46
CA ALA A 276 12.52 -4.33 -1.11
C ALA A 276 12.85 -4.45 0.39
N TYR A 277 14.13 -4.62 0.66
CA TYR A 277 14.69 -4.77 1.99
C TYR A 277 15.53 -3.57 2.37
N VAL A 278 15.48 -3.24 3.65
CA VAL A 278 16.31 -2.20 4.26
C VAL A 278 17.09 -2.79 5.43
N PRO A 279 18.21 -2.18 5.84
CA PRO A 279 18.92 -2.61 7.04
C PRO A 279 18.00 -2.57 8.27
N ARG A 280 18.14 -3.54 9.16
CA ARG A 280 17.46 -3.58 10.47
C ARG A 280 18.05 -2.59 11.48
N SER A 281 18.99 -1.73 11.08
CA SER A 281 19.61 -0.76 11.98
C SER A 281 18.54 0.17 12.57
N GLY A 282 18.69 0.51 13.85
CA GLY A 282 17.82 1.48 14.54
C GLY A 282 18.06 2.94 14.15
N VAL A 283 18.76 3.17 13.03
CA VAL A 283 19.00 4.51 12.48
C VAL A 283 17.78 4.88 11.64
N GLN A 284 17.24 6.08 11.83
CA GLN A 284 16.04 6.54 11.10
C GLN A 284 16.26 6.66 9.58
N GLU A 285 17.52 6.72 9.14
CA GLU A 285 17.89 6.87 7.74
C GLU A 285 18.20 5.52 7.08
N ILE A 286 17.68 5.35 5.88
CA ILE A 286 17.86 4.18 5.02
C ILE A 286 18.95 4.50 4.00
N GLU A 287 20.16 4.00 4.22
CA GLU A 287 21.31 4.28 3.35
C GLU A 287 21.44 3.32 2.16
N ALA A 288 20.74 2.18 2.21
CA ALA A 288 20.79 1.17 1.16
C ALA A 288 19.51 0.33 1.13
N ALA A 289 19.22 -0.23 -0.03
CA ALA A 289 18.16 -1.19 -0.25
C ALA A 289 18.68 -2.45 -0.95
N ARG A 290 18.02 -3.58 -0.72
CA ARG A 290 18.15 -4.79 -1.55
C ARG A 290 16.80 -5.10 -2.14
N VAL A 291 16.71 -5.25 -3.46
CA VAL A 291 15.46 -5.62 -4.13
C VAL A 291 15.57 -7.04 -4.63
N PHE A 292 14.66 -7.92 -4.18
CA PHE A 292 14.60 -9.32 -4.58
C PHE A 292 13.54 -9.53 -5.66
N SER A 293 13.86 -10.36 -6.66
CA SER A 293 12.91 -10.95 -7.61
C SER A 293 12.42 -12.32 -7.14
N ALA A 294 11.47 -12.91 -7.87
CA ALA A 294 10.87 -14.21 -7.55
C ALA A 294 11.88 -15.38 -7.49
N ASP A 295 13.01 -15.27 -8.20
CA ASP A 295 14.12 -16.22 -8.16
C ASP A 295 15.09 -15.98 -6.98
N LEU A 296 14.76 -15.04 -6.09
CA LEU A 296 15.55 -14.61 -4.94
C LEU A 296 16.95 -14.07 -5.29
N ILE A 297 17.16 -13.66 -6.53
CA ILE A 297 18.31 -12.82 -6.92
C ILE A 297 18.04 -11.39 -6.45
N ASP A 298 19.10 -10.72 -5.98
CA ASP A 298 18.99 -9.37 -5.43
C ASP A 298 19.91 -8.34 -6.08
N THR A 299 19.35 -7.15 -6.27
CA THR A 299 20.10 -5.94 -6.62
C THR A 299 20.32 -5.12 -5.36
N HIS A 300 21.58 -4.75 -5.08
CA HIS A 300 21.91 -3.83 -3.99
C HIS A 300 21.99 -2.40 -4.49
N ILE A 301 21.22 -1.50 -3.88
CA ILE A 301 21.08 -0.10 -4.28
C ILE A 301 21.53 0.79 -3.13
N ARG A 302 22.46 1.72 -3.41
CA ARG A 302 22.87 2.74 -2.44
C ARG A 302 21.96 3.96 -2.57
N LEU A 303 21.44 4.40 -1.44
CA LEU A 303 20.50 5.50 -1.37
C LEU A 303 21.18 6.79 -0.91
N PRO A 304 20.63 7.97 -1.25
CA PRO A 304 21.09 9.24 -0.70
C PRO A 304 20.78 9.34 0.80
N ARG A 305 21.31 10.38 1.44
CA ARG A 305 21.03 10.65 2.86
C ARG A 305 19.56 11.01 3.08
N ASN A 306 19.09 10.83 4.32
CA ASN A 306 17.75 11.23 4.76
C ASN A 306 16.58 10.52 4.06
N VAL A 307 16.80 9.37 3.41
CA VAL A 307 15.70 8.51 2.98
C VAL A 307 15.12 7.82 4.21
N PHE A 308 13.79 7.84 4.36
CA PHE A 308 13.11 7.26 5.53
C PHE A 308 12.02 6.24 5.18
N SER A 309 11.60 6.16 3.92
CA SER A 309 10.60 5.20 3.45
C SER A 309 10.88 4.77 2.01
N MET A 310 10.25 3.67 1.58
CA MET A 310 10.36 3.15 0.23
C MET A 310 9.03 2.61 -0.28
N ALA A 311 8.91 2.54 -1.61
CA ALA A 311 7.90 1.76 -2.32
C ALA A 311 8.60 0.99 -3.44
N VAL A 312 8.09 -0.18 -3.82
CA VAL A 312 8.64 -0.97 -4.92
C VAL A 312 7.52 -1.43 -5.82
N THR A 313 7.69 -1.29 -7.13
CA THR A 313 6.78 -1.83 -8.17
C THR A 313 7.48 -2.95 -8.91
N GLN A 314 6.83 -3.52 -9.94
CA GLN A 314 7.48 -4.51 -10.80
C GLN A 314 8.65 -3.93 -11.61
N GLU A 315 8.72 -2.61 -11.79
CA GLU A 315 9.70 -1.95 -12.66
C GLU A 315 10.67 -1.01 -11.94
N ARG A 316 10.26 -0.45 -10.78
CA ARG A 316 11.00 0.63 -10.12
C ARG A 316 11.01 0.51 -8.60
N LEU A 317 12.06 1.07 -8.01
CA LEU A 317 12.16 1.34 -6.57
C LEU A 317 12.05 2.86 -6.35
N TYR A 318 11.18 3.25 -5.44
CA TYR A 318 10.97 4.62 -5.00
C TYR A 318 11.55 4.79 -3.60
N ALA A 319 12.46 5.72 -3.41
CA ALA A 319 13.06 6.05 -2.13
C ALA A 319 12.67 7.48 -1.72
N PHE A 320 12.00 7.61 -0.58
CA PHE A 320 11.39 8.84 -0.12
C PHE A 320 12.25 9.52 0.95
N SER A 321 12.56 10.79 0.71
CA SER A 321 13.12 11.72 1.69
C SER A 321 12.14 12.88 1.91
N ALA A 322 12.45 13.77 2.84
CA ALA A 322 11.54 14.88 3.18
C ALA A 322 11.26 15.82 2.00
N GLU A 323 12.24 16.01 1.11
CA GLU A 323 12.20 17.01 0.03
C GLU A 323 12.31 16.41 -1.37
N ASN A 324 12.55 15.11 -1.48
CA ASN A 324 12.78 14.44 -2.76
C ASN A 324 12.31 12.99 -2.76
N VAL A 325 11.82 12.55 -3.90
CA VAL A 325 11.61 11.13 -4.25
C VAL A 325 12.66 10.72 -5.28
N TYR A 326 13.46 9.72 -4.95
CA TYR A 326 14.46 9.15 -5.84
C TYR A 326 13.89 7.89 -6.48
N VAL A 327 13.93 7.83 -7.81
CA VAL A 327 13.35 6.73 -8.59
C VAL A 327 14.47 5.95 -9.25
N TYR A 328 14.55 4.67 -8.92
CA TYR A 328 15.57 3.74 -9.41
C TYR A 328 14.92 2.68 -10.30
N MET A 329 15.60 2.32 -11.38
CA MET A 329 15.36 1.06 -12.07
C MET A 329 15.77 -0.10 -11.15
N LEU A 330 15.16 -1.28 -11.30
CA LEU A 330 15.48 -2.44 -10.45
C LEU A 330 16.89 -3.03 -10.67
N ASP A 331 17.62 -2.58 -11.69
CA ASP A 331 19.05 -2.86 -11.87
C ASP A 331 19.96 -1.95 -11.02
N GLY A 332 19.38 -1.00 -10.29
CA GLY A 332 20.05 -0.09 -9.37
C GLY A 332 20.44 1.25 -9.97
N GLN A 333 20.15 1.51 -11.24
CA GLN A 333 20.40 2.82 -11.85
C GLN A 333 19.37 3.86 -11.37
N LEU A 334 19.85 5.03 -10.92
CA LEU A 334 18.99 6.17 -10.64
C LEU A 334 18.44 6.72 -11.96
N GLU A 335 17.12 6.65 -12.13
CA GLU A 335 16.42 7.13 -13.33
C GLU A 335 16.13 8.64 -13.22
N LYS A 336 15.54 9.07 -12.08
CA LYS A 336 15.19 10.48 -11.85
C LYS A 336 15.08 10.81 -10.37
N THR A 337 15.09 12.11 -10.08
CA THR A 337 14.80 12.69 -8.76
C THR A 337 13.65 13.68 -8.92
N ILE A 338 12.61 13.52 -8.10
CA ILE A 338 11.41 14.34 -8.11
C ILE A 338 11.43 15.18 -6.82
N PRO A 339 11.61 16.51 -6.91
CA PRO A 339 11.50 17.37 -5.73
C PRO A 339 10.06 17.43 -5.23
N THR A 340 9.87 17.52 -3.92
CA THR A 340 8.56 17.74 -3.30
C THR A 340 8.43 19.20 -2.88
N ASP A 341 7.26 19.79 -3.12
CA ASP A 341 6.98 21.19 -2.75
C ASP A 341 6.65 21.37 -1.26
N THR A 342 6.62 20.26 -0.50
CA THR A 342 6.38 20.21 0.94
C THR A 342 7.33 19.21 1.61
N GLN A 343 7.43 19.29 2.94
CA GLN A 343 8.21 18.35 3.75
C GLN A 343 7.38 17.10 4.06
N ILE A 344 7.67 16.02 3.34
CA ILE A 344 7.03 14.73 3.58
C ILE A 344 7.57 14.12 4.88
N VAL A 345 6.66 13.70 5.76
CA VAL A 345 6.99 13.10 7.06
C VAL A 345 6.64 11.61 7.12
N LYS A 346 5.79 11.13 6.22
CA LYS A 346 5.35 9.73 6.18
C LYS A 346 4.95 9.33 4.77
N VAL A 347 5.17 8.06 4.43
CA VAL A 347 4.77 7.46 3.16
C VAL A 347 4.29 6.04 3.40
N LYS A 348 3.21 5.65 2.71
CA LYS A 348 2.69 4.28 2.66
C LYS A 348 2.46 3.93 1.19
N GLN A 349 3.06 2.84 0.73
CA GLN A 349 2.68 2.24 -0.55
C GLN A 349 1.29 1.62 -0.42
N LEU A 350 0.37 1.96 -1.33
CA LEU A 350 -1.00 1.45 -1.34
C LEU A 350 -1.16 0.30 -2.33
N SER A 351 -0.53 0.41 -3.49
CA SER A 351 -0.51 -0.61 -4.54
C SER A 351 0.78 -0.49 -5.38
N ASP A 352 0.85 -1.21 -6.50
CA ASP A 352 1.89 -1.03 -7.51
C ASP A 352 1.76 0.31 -8.26
N ASP A 353 0.58 0.93 -8.20
CA ASP A 353 0.26 2.15 -8.95
C ASP A 353 0.27 3.41 -8.08
N PHE A 354 0.12 3.26 -6.75
CA PHE A 354 -0.06 4.39 -5.85
C PHE A 354 0.70 4.27 -4.54
N ALA A 355 1.24 5.40 -4.09
CA ALA A 355 1.62 5.63 -2.70
C ALA A 355 0.92 6.88 -2.17
N VAL A 356 0.56 6.86 -0.89
CA VAL A 356 0.13 8.05 -0.17
C VAL A 356 1.31 8.63 0.59
N LEU A 357 1.46 9.95 0.52
CA LEU A 357 2.41 10.71 1.30
C LEU A 357 1.66 11.64 2.24
N TRP A 358 2.26 11.94 3.39
CA TRP A 358 1.74 12.92 4.33
C TRP A 358 2.81 13.95 4.66
N ASP A 359 2.38 15.21 4.73
CA ASP A 359 3.08 16.24 5.47
C ASP A 359 2.37 16.47 6.83
N GLN A 360 2.64 17.59 7.50
CA GLN A 360 2.04 17.91 8.80
C GLN A 360 0.54 18.25 8.74
N GLN A 361 -0.01 18.54 7.57
CA GLN A 361 -1.35 19.12 7.40
C GLN A 361 -2.20 18.42 6.34
N LYS A 362 -1.59 17.80 5.34
CA LYS A 362 -2.24 17.26 4.15
C LYS A 362 -1.68 15.90 3.77
N SER A 363 -2.52 15.19 3.02
CA SER A 363 -2.15 13.99 2.31
C SER A 363 -1.97 14.28 0.82
N TYR A 364 -1.18 13.45 0.18
CA TYR A 364 -0.88 13.50 -1.23
C TYR A 364 -0.92 12.08 -1.79
N ILE A 365 -1.37 11.94 -3.03
CA ILE A 365 -1.29 10.68 -3.77
C ILE A 365 -0.24 10.82 -4.83
N MET A 366 0.68 9.86 -4.86
CA MET A 366 1.69 9.75 -5.89
C MET A 366 1.43 8.54 -6.76
N ALA A 367 1.32 8.77 -8.07
CA ALA A 367 1.34 7.70 -9.04
C ALA A 367 2.75 7.11 -9.14
N LEU A 368 2.84 5.80 -8.89
CA LEU A 368 4.02 4.98 -9.10
C LEU A 368 3.94 4.45 -10.55
N GLN A 369 4.89 4.85 -11.38
CA GLN A 369 4.94 4.46 -12.80
C GLN A 369 6.07 3.49 -13.09
#